data_AF-A0A7W2NM71-F1
#
_entry.id   AF-A0A7W2NM71-F1
#
_cell.length_a   1.000
_cell.length_b   1.000
_cell.length_c   1.000
_cell.angle_alpha   90.00
_cell.angle_beta   90.00
_cell.angle_gamma   90.00
#
_symmetry.space_group_name_H-M   'P 1'
#
loop_
_entity.id
_entity.type
_entity.pdbx_description
1 polymer ?
#
loop_
_entity_poly.entity_id
_entity_poly.type
_entity_poly.pdbx_seq_one_letter_code
_entity_poly.pdbx_strand_id
1 'polypeptide(L)'
;MSIREELKEEYLFLQQTYEDFDNRALLIKSWCITISLGALALGFDSSKGGFSTSLFLFVAGSALLFWLIEAKWKTFQYANAYRIRIIEAYFRGDENYQNIVPFQIYNSWFKAYSEDPPIHKYEATKISKTPLAQTFSNAMIPLVFTPYLFFWVEL
;
A
#
# COMPACT_ATOMS: atom_id res chain seq x y z
N MET A 1 23.72 -8.18 -21.47
CA MET A 1 23.41 -7.38 -20.29
C MET A 1 23.86 -8.17 -19.07
N SER A 2 24.48 -7.56 -18.08
CA SER A 2 24.89 -8.29 -16.87
C SER A 2 23.65 -8.50 -15.98
N ILE A 3 23.56 -9.64 -15.28
CA ILE A 3 22.47 -9.92 -14.34
C ILE A 3 22.31 -8.79 -13.30
N ARG A 4 23.43 -8.18 -12.91
CA ARG A 4 23.46 -7.04 -11.99
C ARG A 4 22.77 -5.80 -12.58
N GLU A 5 22.88 -5.58 -13.89
CA GLU A 5 22.23 -4.47 -14.59
C GLU A 5 20.73 -4.72 -14.70
N GLU A 6 20.33 -5.93 -15.10
CA GLU A 6 18.91 -6.33 -15.18
C GLU A 6 18.20 -6.19 -13.83
N LEU A 7 18.85 -6.62 -12.74
CA LEU A 7 18.32 -6.47 -11.39
C LEU A 7 18.26 -5.02 -10.91
N LYS A 8 19.22 -4.19 -11.33
CA LYS A 8 19.19 -2.75 -11.04
C LYS A 8 18.02 -2.08 -11.75
N GLU A 9 17.78 -2.41 -13.02
CA GLU A 9 16.63 -1.90 -13.76
C GLU A 9 15.31 -2.37 -13.17
N GLU A 10 15.21 -3.65 -12.81
CA GLU A 10 14.05 -4.19 -12.10
C GLU A 10 13.82 -3.46 -10.76
N TYR A 11 14.88 -3.21 -9.99
CA TYR A 11 14.80 -2.46 -8.74
C TYR A 11 14.26 -1.04 -8.95
N LEU A 12 14.81 -0.30 -9.90
CA LEU A 12 14.38 1.08 -10.19
C LEU A 12 12.92 1.12 -10.66
N PHE A 13 12.52 0.18 -11.52
CA PHE A 13 11.15 0.04 -11.96
C PHE A 13 10.19 -0.28 -10.80
N LEU A 14 10.56 -1.21 -9.92
CA LEU A 14 9.78 -1.57 -8.74
C LEU A 14 9.66 -0.42 -7.76
N GLN A 15 10.75 0.31 -7.51
CA GLN A 15 10.76 1.46 -6.62
C GLN A 15 9.85 2.58 -7.14
N GLN A 16 9.93 2.90 -8.43
CA GLN A 16 9.04 3.86 -9.06
C GLN A 16 7.57 3.42 -8.97
N THR A 17 7.31 2.15 -9.25
CA THR A 17 5.96 1.57 -9.13
C THR A 17 5.45 1.63 -7.68
N TYR A 18 6.33 1.40 -6.71
CA TYR A 18 6.02 1.47 -5.28
C TYR A 18 5.62 2.89 -4.85
N GLU A 19 6.35 3.91 -5.30
CA GLU A 19 6.05 5.32 -5.03
C GLU A 19 4.76 5.78 -5.75
N ASP A 20 4.52 5.29 -6.96
CA ASP A 20 3.29 5.58 -7.71
C ASP A 20 2.03 5.09 -7.00
N PHE A 21 2.10 3.96 -6.27
CA PHE A 21 0.98 3.49 -5.45
C PHE A 21 0.64 4.48 -4.34
N ASP A 22 1.64 5.06 -3.67
CA ASP A 22 1.44 6.06 -2.61
C ASP A 22 0.81 7.34 -3.18
N ASN A 23 1.29 7.82 -4.33
CA ASN A 23 0.70 8.97 -5.00
C ASN A 23 -0.78 8.74 -5.34
N ARG A 24 -1.13 7.55 -5.85
CA ARG A 24 -2.52 7.19 -6.14
C ARG A 24 -3.37 7.09 -4.87
N ALA A 25 -2.81 6.54 -3.78
CA ALA A 25 -3.50 6.46 -2.49
C ALA A 25 -3.82 7.86 -1.93
N LEU A 26 -2.89 8.81 -2.05
CA LEU A 26 -3.10 10.21 -1.65
C LEU A 26 -4.20 10.86 -2.48
N LEU A 27 -4.21 10.66 -3.81
CA LEU A 27 -5.27 11.16 -4.67
C LEU A 27 -6.65 10.61 -4.25
N ILE A 28 -6.77 9.30 -4.04
CA ILE A 28 -8.02 8.67 -3.60
C ILE A 28 -8.52 9.29 -2.30
N LYS A 29 -7.63 9.56 -1.34
CA LYS A 29 -7.98 10.24 -0.07
C LYS A 29 -8.46 11.67 -0.29
N SER A 30 -7.78 12.44 -1.13
CA SER A 30 -8.18 13.82 -1.45
C SER A 30 -9.57 13.89 -2.07
N TRP A 31 -9.87 12.98 -3.01
CA TRP A 31 -11.21 12.86 -3.61
C TRP A 31 -12.25 12.42 -2.58
N CYS A 32 -11.93 11.47 -1.70
CA CYS A 32 -12.83 11.05 -0.63
C CYS A 32 -13.20 12.22 0.28
N ILE A 33 -12.23 13.02 0.75
CA ILE A 33 -12.47 14.19 1.60
C ILE A 33 -13.38 15.20 0.88
N THR A 34 -13.10 15.46 -0.40
CA THR A 34 -13.88 16.41 -1.20
C THR A 34 -15.33 15.98 -1.35
N ILE A 35 -15.55 14.71 -1.69
CA ILE A 35 -16.89 14.11 -1.85
C ILE A 35 -17.63 14.10 -0.50
N SER A 36 -16.96 13.66 0.58
CA SER A 36 -17.56 13.61 1.91
C SER A 36 -17.93 14.99 2.43
N LEU A 37 -17.08 16.01 2.24
CA LEU A 37 -17.37 17.38 2.65
C LEU A 37 -18.53 17.98 1.84
N GLY A 38 -18.55 17.77 0.53
CA GLY A 38 -19.65 18.20 -0.33
C GLY A 38 -20.97 17.54 0.05
N ALA A 39 -20.96 16.22 0.28
CA ALA A 39 -22.15 15.48 0.71
C ALA A 39 -22.63 15.91 2.11
N LEU A 40 -21.71 16.23 3.02
CA LEU A 40 -22.04 16.74 4.35
C LEU A 40 -22.67 18.14 4.25
N ALA A 41 -22.10 19.05 3.44
CA ALA A 41 -22.66 20.38 3.20
C ALA A 41 -24.09 20.30 2.63
N LEU A 42 -24.34 19.39 1.69
CA LEU A 42 -25.68 19.13 1.13
C LEU A 42 -26.63 18.49 2.15
N GLY A 43 -26.13 17.61 3.02
CA GLY A 43 -26.91 16.93 4.04
C GLY A 43 -27.36 17.84 5.19
N PHE A 44 -26.67 18.96 5.42
CA PHE A 44 -27.00 19.96 6.44
C PHE A 44 -27.83 21.15 5.90
N ASP A 45 -28.18 21.16 4.61
CA ASP A 45 -29.01 22.23 4.04
C ASP A 45 -30.38 22.28 4.75
N SER A 46 -30.56 23.34 5.52
CA SER A 46 -31.68 23.55 6.43
C SER A 46 -32.99 23.85 5.69
N SER A 47 -32.94 24.13 4.38
CA SER A 47 -34.11 24.45 3.57
C SER A 47 -35.07 23.26 3.34
N LYS A 48 -34.60 22.01 3.53
CA LYS A 48 -35.39 20.79 3.28
C LYS A 48 -35.83 20.01 4.53
N GLY A 49 -35.62 20.56 5.72
CA GLY A 49 -36.10 19.93 6.96
C GLY A 49 -35.31 18.69 7.39
N GLY A 50 -34.03 18.89 7.73
CA GLY A 50 -33.30 18.02 8.65
C GLY A 50 -32.69 16.72 8.09
N PHE A 51 -31.60 16.32 8.74
CA PHE A 51 -30.84 15.06 8.68
C PHE A 51 -31.42 13.97 7.75
N SER A 52 -30.92 13.89 6.52
CA SER A 52 -31.28 12.81 5.58
C SER A 52 -30.48 11.54 5.85
N THR A 53 -31.04 10.62 6.63
CA THR A 53 -30.41 9.33 6.97
C THR A 53 -29.91 8.56 5.74
N SER A 54 -30.61 8.64 4.60
CA SER A 54 -30.21 7.97 3.35
C SER A 54 -28.94 8.54 2.73
N LEU A 55 -28.74 9.87 2.79
CA LEU A 55 -27.50 10.50 2.32
C LEU A 55 -26.32 10.12 3.22
N PHE A 56 -26.50 10.09 4.53
CA PHE A 56 -25.43 9.67 5.46
C PHE A 56 -25.06 8.20 5.26
N LEU A 57 -26.03 7.30 5.06
CA LEU A 57 -25.75 5.89 4.73
C LEU A 57 -24.99 5.76 3.41
N PHE A 58 -25.33 6.55 2.39
CA PHE A 58 -24.61 6.57 1.13
C PHE A 58 -23.16 7.05 1.30
N VAL A 59 -22.94 8.12 2.08
CA VAL A 59 -21.58 8.63 2.38
C VAL A 59 -20.76 7.62 3.18
N ALA A 60 -21.37 6.97 4.18
CA ALA A 60 -20.70 5.93 4.94
C ALA A 60 -20.34 4.71 4.07
N GLY A 61 -21.24 4.31 3.17
CA GLY A 61 -21.01 3.22 2.21
C GLY A 61 -19.91 3.54 1.21
N SER A 62 -19.88 4.76 0.66
CA SER A 62 -18.82 5.18 -0.27
C SER A 62 -17.47 5.27 0.43
N ALA A 63 -17.41 5.81 1.65
CA ALA A 63 -16.19 5.84 2.46
C ALA A 63 -15.65 4.42 2.73
N LEU A 64 -16.53 3.46 3.05
CA LEU A 64 -16.15 2.06 3.23
C LEU A 64 -15.55 1.45 1.94
N LEU A 65 -16.16 1.72 0.78
CA LEU A 65 -15.65 1.24 -0.50
C LEU A 65 -14.28 1.84 -0.84
N PHE A 66 -14.09 3.14 -0.59
CA PHE A 66 -12.78 3.78 -0.76
C PHE A 66 -11.72 3.17 0.15
N TRP A 67 -12.08 2.89 1.41
CA TRP A 67 -11.18 2.22 2.35
C TRP A 67 -10.80 0.81 1.87
N LEU A 68 -11.74 0.04 1.33
CA LEU A 68 -11.46 -1.29 0.75
C LEU A 68 -10.56 -1.20 -0.48
N ILE A 69 -10.75 -0.19 -1.33
CA ILE A 69 -9.88 0.06 -2.47
C ILE A 69 -8.47 0.41 -2.00
N GLU A 70 -8.32 1.33 -1.03
CA GLU A 70 -7.03 1.67 -0.41
C GLU A 70 -6.34 0.42 0.16
N ALA A 71 -7.07 -0.42 0.90
CA ALA A 71 -6.55 -1.66 1.46
C ALA A 71 -5.98 -2.58 0.36
N LYS A 72 -6.68 -2.72 -0.76
CA LYS A 72 -6.19 -3.51 -1.90
C LYS A 72 -4.93 -2.92 -2.53
N TRP A 73 -4.89 -1.60 -2.75
CA TRP A 73 -3.70 -0.93 -3.29
C TRP A 73 -2.48 -1.10 -2.38
N LYS A 74 -2.64 -0.98 -1.05
CA LYS A 74 -1.55 -1.24 -0.08
C LYS A 74 -1.07 -2.69 -0.11
N THR A 75 -1.97 -3.66 -0.24
CA THR A 75 -1.56 -5.07 -0.40
C THR A 75 -0.74 -5.27 -1.65
N PHE A 76 -1.13 -4.65 -2.78
CA PHE A 76 -0.31 -4.70 -4.00
C PHE A 76 1.06 -4.03 -3.81
N GLN A 77 1.11 -2.89 -3.14
CA GLN A 77 2.35 -2.18 -2.82
C GLN A 77 3.28 -3.06 -1.95
N TYR A 78 2.81 -3.61 -0.82
CA TYR A 78 3.63 -4.43 0.07
C TYR A 78 4.11 -5.73 -0.56
N ALA A 79 3.33 -6.33 -1.45
CA ALA A 79 3.78 -7.52 -2.16
C ALA A 79 4.95 -7.23 -3.11
N ASN A 80 5.03 -6.02 -3.70
CA ASN A 80 6.21 -5.60 -4.46
C ASN A 80 7.43 -5.31 -3.57
N ALA A 81 7.22 -4.85 -2.32
CA ALA A 81 8.31 -4.64 -1.36
C ALA A 81 9.09 -5.93 -1.04
N TYR A 82 8.44 -7.10 -1.12
CA TYR A 82 9.13 -8.38 -0.98
C TYR A 82 10.22 -8.56 -2.04
N ARG A 83 9.91 -8.27 -3.32
CA ARG A 83 10.89 -8.37 -4.41
C ARG A 83 12.02 -7.35 -4.26
N ILE A 84 11.69 -6.12 -3.85
CA ILE A 84 12.67 -5.07 -3.55
C ILE A 84 13.67 -5.57 -2.49
N ARG A 85 13.19 -6.11 -1.37
CA ARG A 85 14.05 -6.67 -0.30
C ARG A 85 14.96 -7.80 -0.80
N ILE A 86 14.49 -8.68 -1.68
CA ILE A 86 15.33 -9.76 -2.26
C ILE A 86 16.46 -9.14 -3.10
N ILE A 87 16.14 -8.16 -3.93
CA ILE A 87 17.14 -7.52 -4.78
C ILE A 87 18.17 -6.77 -3.91
N GLU A 88 17.74 -6.10 -2.85
CA GLU A 88 18.65 -5.48 -1.88
C GLU A 88 19.55 -6.50 -1.18
N ALA A 89 19.04 -7.69 -0.83
CA ALA A 89 19.84 -8.76 -0.27
C ALA A 89 20.89 -9.30 -1.26
N TYR A 90 20.54 -9.41 -2.55
CA TYR A 90 21.49 -9.74 -3.61
C TYR A 90 22.64 -8.71 -3.67
N PHE A 91 22.31 -7.41 -3.73
CA PHE A 91 23.31 -6.35 -3.78
C PHE A 91 24.15 -6.21 -2.51
N ARG A 92 23.62 -6.64 -1.36
CA ARG A 92 24.35 -6.72 -0.09
C ARG A 92 25.40 -7.84 -0.06
N GLY A 93 25.32 -8.82 -0.96
CA GLY A 93 26.19 -9.99 -0.95
C GLY A 93 25.70 -11.12 -0.04
N ASP A 94 24.41 -11.17 0.27
CA ASP A 94 23.85 -12.20 1.16
C ASP A 94 23.84 -13.56 0.44
N GLU A 95 24.44 -14.60 1.06
CA GLU A 95 24.76 -15.88 0.40
C GLU A 95 23.51 -16.59 -0.13
N ASN A 96 22.40 -16.50 0.61
CA ASN A 96 21.13 -17.14 0.26
C ASN A 96 20.48 -16.57 -1.00
N TYR A 97 20.88 -15.37 -1.43
CA TYR A 97 20.21 -14.60 -2.49
C TYR A 97 21.11 -14.34 -3.71
N GLN A 98 22.29 -14.96 -3.80
CA GLN A 98 23.22 -14.77 -4.93
C GLN A 98 22.74 -15.41 -6.24
N ASN A 99 21.89 -16.44 -6.18
CA ASN A 99 21.33 -17.13 -7.35
C ASN A 99 19.92 -16.60 -7.71
N ILE A 100 19.76 -15.28 -7.74
CA ILE A 100 18.49 -14.65 -8.09
C ILE A 100 18.27 -14.64 -9.60
N VAL A 101 17.05 -14.96 -10.05
CA VAL A 101 16.64 -14.81 -11.45
C VAL A 101 15.94 -13.45 -11.62
N PRO A 102 16.34 -12.61 -12.60
CA PRO A 102 15.71 -11.31 -12.86
C PRO A 102 14.30 -11.44 -13.45
N PHE A 103 13.53 -10.35 -13.38
CA PHE A 103 12.18 -10.21 -13.95
C PHE A 103 11.14 -11.20 -13.41
N GLN A 104 11.22 -11.54 -12.13
CA GLN A 104 10.31 -12.50 -11.46
C GLN A 104 9.22 -11.80 -10.63
N ILE A 105 8.84 -10.57 -10.98
CA ILE A 105 7.90 -9.72 -10.22
C ILE A 105 6.59 -10.47 -9.92
N TYR A 106 5.93 -11.01 -10.94
CA TYR A 106 4.64 -11.71 -10.77
C TYR A 106 4.73 -12.91 -9.82
N ASN A 107 5.75 -13.76 -9.99
CA ASN A 107 5.94 -14.93 -9.13
C ASN A 107 6.25 -14.51 -7.68
N SER A 108 7.10 -13.49 -7.52
CA SER A 108 7.44 -12.95 -6.20
C SER A 108 6.23 -12.35 -5.49
N TRP A 109 5.29 -11.77 -6.24
CA TRP A 109 4.03 -11.24 -5.69
C TRP A 109 3.16 -12.35 -5.09
N PHE A 110 2.97 -13.46 -5.81
CA PHE A 110 2.18 -14.59 -5.30
C PHE A 110 2.82 -15.21 -4.07
N LYS A 111 4.14 -15.34 -4.06
CA LYS A 111 4.89 -15.86 -2.91
C LYS A 111 4.79 -14.92 -1.69
N ALA A 112 4.85 -13.62 -1.91
CA ALA A 112 4.65 -12.63 -0.86
C ALA A 112 3.21 -12.69 -0.30
N TYR A 113 2.22 -12.89 -1.18
CA TYR A 113 0.82 -12.96 -0.78
C TYR A 113 0.45 -14.25 -0.04
N SER A 114 1.18 -15.36 -0.28
CA SER A 114 0.94 -16.64 0.42
C SER A 114 1.72 -16.77 1.73
N GLU A 115 2.99 -16.36 1.73
CA GLU A 115 3.92 -16.70 2.81
C GLU A 115 4.65 -15.48 3.41
N ASP A 116 4.88 -14.42 2.64
CA ASP A 116 5.75 -13.26 2.96
C ASP A 116 6.99 -13.65 3.78
N PRO A 117 7.90 -14.49 3.23
CA PRO A 117 8.97 -15.07 4.02
C PRO A 117 9.93 -13.97 4.50
N PRO A 118 10.40 -14.06 5.76
CA PRO A 118 11.30 -13.07 6.32
C PRO A 118 12.65 -13.10 5.61
N ILE A 119 13.14 -11.91 5.24
CA ILE A 119 14.48 -11.72 4.65
C ILE A 119 15.42 -11.16 5.72
N HIS A 120 14.91 -10.28 6.57
CA HIS A 120 15.69 -9.73 7.67
C HIS A 120 15.40 -10.47 8.99
N LYS A 121 16.40 -10.53 9.87
CA LYS A 121 16.29 -11.21 11.17
C LYS A 121 15.13 -10.68 12.03
N TYR A 122 14.84 -9.38 11.97
CA TYR A 122 13.74 -8.75 12.71
C TYR A 122 12.35 -9.11 12.14
N GLU A 123 12.27 -9.69 10.95
CA GLU A 123 11.01 -10.10 10.33
C GLU A 123 10.63 -11.52 10.73
N ALA A 124 11.56 -12.30 11.30
CA ALA A 124 11.33 -13.69 11.70
C ALA A 124 10.24 -13.84 12.78
N THR A 125 9.92 -12.76 13.49
CA THR A 125 8.84 -12.72 14.48
C THR A 125 7.46 -12.40 13.87
N LYS A 126 7.38 -12.12 12.57
CA LYS A 126 6.10 -11.87 11.91
C LYS A 126 5.31 -13.17 11.78
N ILE A 127 4.07 -13.15 12.25
CA ILE A 127 3.11 -14.25 12.08
C ILE A 127 2.56 -14.17 10.65
N SER A 128 2.69 -15.25 9.88
CA SER A 128 2.02 -15.37 8.58
C SER A 128 0.51 -15.32 8.78
N LYS A 129 -0.17 -14.45 8.01
CA LYS A 129 -1.61 -14.21 8.11
C LYS A 129 -2.31 -14.79 6.90
N THR A 130 -3.59 -15.15 7.04
CA THR A 130 -4.41 -15.48 5.87
C THR A 130 -4.50 -14.27 4.94
N PRO A 131 -4.74 -14.44 3.63
CA PRO A 131 -4.66 -13.32 2.70
C PRO A 131 -5.67 -12.20 2.98
N LEU A 132 -6.83 -12.57 3.53
CA LEU A 132 -7.87 -11.64 3.97
C LEU A 132 -7.43 -10.88 5.23
N ALA A 133 -6.88 -11.58 6.22
CA ALA A 133 -6.32 -10.96 7.42
C ALA A 133 -5.09 -10.10 7.11
N GLN A 134 -4.30 -10.46 6.10
CA GLN A 134 -3.18 -9.67 5.63
C GLN A 134 -3.65 -8.40 4.94
N THR A 135 -4.67 -8.47 4.09
CA THR A 135 -5.28 -7.27 3.48
C THR A 135 -5.83 -6.32 4.53
N PHE A 136 -6.55 -6.86 5.53
CA PHE A 136 -7.06 -6.04 6.64
C PHE A 136 -5.93 -5.45 7.49
N SER A 137 -4.89 -6.24 7.79
CA SER A 137 -3.71 -5.77 8.51
C SER A 137 -2.99 -4.66 7.75
N ASN A 138 -2.77 -4.85 6.45
CA ASN A 138 -2.09 -3.89 5.57
C ASN A 138 -2.89 -2.59 5.43
N ALA A 139 -4.23 -2.68 5.45
CA ALA A 139 -5.09 -1.50 5.46
C ALA A 139 -4.82 -0.59 6.66
N MET A 140 -4.59 -1.19 7.83
CA MET A 140 -4.33 -0.50 9.10
C MET A 140 -2.91 0.04 9.23
N ILE A 141 -1.95 -0.49 8.45
CA ILE A 141 -0.59 0.04 8.44
C ILE A 141 -0.63 1.42 7.77
N PRO A 142 -0.02 2.44 8.38
CA PRO A 142 -0.01 3.78 7.82
C PRO A 142 0.88 3.79 6.56
N LEU A 143 0.58 4.65 5.58
CA LEU A 143 1.36 4.70 4.32
C LEU A 143 2.84 5.02 4.63
N VAL A 144 3.77 4.63 3.78
CA VAL A 144 5.21 4.84 4.01
C VAL A 144 5.54 6.33 4.24
N PHE A 145 4.76 7.24 3.67
CA PHE A 145 4.91 8.68 3.85
C PHE A 145 4.32 9.25 5.15
N THR A 146 3.51 8.49 5.88
CA THR A 146 2.83 8.99 7.09
C THR A 146 3.76 9.50 8.20
N PRO A 147 4.95 8.93 8.46
CA PRO A 147 5.86 9.53 9.44
C PRO A 147 6.22 10.96 9.00
N TYR A 148 6.53 11.16 7.72
CA TYR A 148 6.95 12.46 7.17
C TYR A 148 5.83 13.52 7.16
N LEU A 149 4.56 13.12 7.16
CA LEU A 149 3.43 14.06 7.26
C LEU A 149 3.32 14.71 8.64
N PHE A 150 3.77 14.04 9.70
CA PHE A 150 3.67 14.55 11.08
C PHE A 150 4.95 15.26 11.57
N PHE A 151 6.08 15.10 10.87
CA PHE A 151 7.32 15.80 11.18
C PHE A 151 7.39 17.24 10.61
N TRP A 152 6.36 17.70 9.89
CA TRP A 152 6.29 19.04 9.28
C TRP A 152 5.52 20.05 10.15
N VAL A 153 5.82 20.11 11.45
CA VAL A 153 5.23 21.11 12.39
C VAL A 153 6.31 21.90 13.16
N GLU A 154 7.59 21.69 12.89
CA GLU A 154 8.69 22.44 13.54
C GLU A 154 9.73 22.96 12.52
N LEU A 155 9.33 23.91 11.66
CA LEU A 155 10.24 24.81 10.94
C LEU A 155 9.62 26.22 10.84
#